data_AF-A0A527ZUT4-F1
#
_entry.id   AF-A0A527ZUT4-F1
#
_cell.length_a   1.000
_cell.length_b   1.000
_cell.length_c   1.000
_cell.angle_alpha   90.00
_cell.angle_beta   90.00
_cell.angle_gamma   90.00
#
_symmetry.space_group_name_H-M   'P 1'
#
loop_
_entity.id
_entity.type
_entity.pdbx_description
1 polymer ?
#
loop_
_entity_poly.entity_id
_entity_poly.type
_entity_poly.pdbx_seq_one_letter_code
_entity_poly.pdbx_strand_id
1 'polypeptide(L)'
;MRTHPFETHRFITSAIEDDLAMLQRETFDYFIHEANPANGLILDKTEANWPASIAATGLALASYPVGVERGFMKRSAAAQR
;
A
#
# COMPACT_ATOMS: atom_id res chain seq x y z
N MET A 1 -29.28 -22.39 -16.45
CA MET A 1 -27.83 -22.14 -16.60
C MET A 1 -27.12 -22.75 -15.41
N ARG A 2 -26.41 -23.88 -15.58
CA ARG A 2 -25.53 -24.42 -14.55
C ARG A 2 -24.16 -23.82 -14.80
N THR A 3 -23.68 -22.96 -13.90
CA THR A 3 -22.30 -22.46 -13.94
C THR A 3 -21.36 -23.65 -13.77
N HIS A 4 -20.39 -23.79 -14.67
CA HIS A 4 -19.44 -24.91 -14.61
C HIS A 4 -18.43 -24.69 -13.48
N PRO A 5 -17.96 -25.74 -12.78
CA PRO A 5 -17.06 -25.61 -11.62
C PRO A 5 -15.79 -24.77 -11.88
N PHE A 6 -15.28 -24.81 -13.12
CA PHE A 6 -14.13 -24.01 -13.56
C PHE A 6 -14.41 -22.51 -13.61
N GLU A 7 -15.63 -22.10 -13.96
CA GLU A 7 -16.00 -20.68 -14.00
C GLU A 7 -16.11 -20.14 -12.59
N THR A 8 -16.75 -20.88 -11.68
CA THR A 8 -16.85 -20.50 -10.26
C THR A 8 -15.46 -20.35 -9.62
N HIS A 9 -14.53 -21.26 -9.89
CA HIS A 9 -13.16 -21.15 -9.37
C HIS A 9 -12.45 -19.91 -9.90
N ARG A 10 -12.56 -19.63 -11.21
CA ARG A 10 -11.97 -18.44 -11.84
C ARG A 10 -12.55 -17.14 -11.28
N PHE A 11 -13.85 -17.08 -11.03
CA PHE A 11 -14.50 -15.90 -10.43
C PHE A 11 -14.03 -15.65 -8.99
N ILE A 12 -13.83 -16.70 -8.20
CA ILE A 12 -13.31 -16.57 -6.83
C ILE A 12 -11.87 -16.07 -6.86
N THR A 13 -11.02 -16.61 -7.73
CA THR A 13 -9.63 -16.14 -7.86
C THR A 13 -9.57 -14.67 -8.25
N SER A 14 -10.36 -14.23 -9.24
CA SER A 14 -10.35 -12.81 -9.64
C SER A 14 -10.83 -11.88 -8.51
N ALA A 15 -11.86 -12.29 -7.75
CA ALA A 15 -12.33 -11.50 -6.62
C ALA A 15 -11.26 -11.37 -5.52
N ILE A 16 -10.52 -12.46 -5.23
CA ILE A 16 -9.40 -12.43 -4.28
C ILE A 16 -8.26 -11.54 -4.78
N GLU A 17 -7.97 -11.56 -6.08
CA GLU A 17 -6.96 -10.69 -6.69
C GLU A 17 -7.33 -9.21 -6.57
N ASP A 18 -8.60 -8.87 -6.80
CA ASP A 18 -9.13 -7.51 -6.65
C ASP A 18 -9.08 -7.05 -5.18
N ASP A 19 -9.53 -7.90 -4.25
CA ASP A 19 -9.48 -7.61 -2.81
C ASP A 19 -8.03 -7.41 -2.33
N LEU A 20 -7.09 -8.23 -2.82
CA LEU A 20 -5.67 -8.09 -2.51
C LEU A 20 -5.09 -6.79 -3.08
N ALA A 21 -5.47 -6.41 -4.30
CA ALA A 21 -5.02 -5.16 -4.91
C ALA A 21 -5.54 -3.94 -4.13
N MET A 22 -6.79 -3.98 -3.69
CA MET A 22 -7.38 -2.95 -2.83
C MET A 22 -6.66 -2.86 -1.49
N LEU A 23 -6.47 -3.99 -0.80
CA LEU A 23 -5.76 -4.04 0.48
C LEU A 23 -4.33 -3.50 0.36
N GLN A 24 -3.61 -3.86 -0.71
CA GLN A 24 -2.27 -3.34 -0.98
C GLN A 24 -2.28 -1.82 -1.17
N ARG A 25 -3.26 -1.28 -1.89
CA ARG A 25 -3.38 0.17 -2.10
C ARG A 25 -3.68 0.90 -0.78
N GLU A 26 -4.66 0.44 -0.03
CA GLU A 26 -5.04 1.06 1.25
C GLU A 26 -3.91 0.98 2.29
N THR A 27 -3.21 -0.16 2.35
CA THR A 27 -2.05 -0.32 3.23
C THR A 27 -0.91 0.62 2.82
N PHE A 28 -0.68 0.80 1.52
CA PHE A 28 0.35 1.73 1.04
C PHE A 28 0.02 3.19 1.37
N ASP A 29 -1.26 3.56 1.31
CA ASP A 29 -1.72 4.92 1.59
C ASP A 29 -1.39 5.36 3.04
N TYR A 30 -1.22 4.43 3.98
CA TYR A 30 -0.66 4.72 5.31
C TYR A 30 0.68 5.47 5.23
N PHE A 31 1.61 4.98 4.41
CA PHE A 31 2.94 5.61 4.25
C PHE A 31 2.87 6.97 3.53
N ILE A 32 1.78 7.27 2.83
CA ILE A 32 1.57 8.55 2.19
C ILE A 32 1.03 9.57 3.17
N HIS A 33 0.02 9.16 3.95
CA HIS A 33 -0.71 10.04 4.86
C HIS A 33 0.06 10.29 6.16
N GLU A 34 0.70 9.27 6.71
CA GLU A 34 1.38 9.34 8.01
C GLU A 34 2.86 9.73 7.90
N ALA A 35 3.32 10.07 6.69
CA ALA A 35 4.65 10.63 6.47
C ALA A 35 4.70 12.10 6.85
N ASN A 36 5.66 12.47 7.70
CA ASN A 36 5.97 13.85 7.96
C ASN A 36 6.57 14.49 6.68
N PRO A 37 5.93 15.51 6.09
CA PRO A 37 6.37 16.09 4.82
C PRO A 37 7.71 16.84 4.92
N ALA A 38 8.15 17.20 6.13
CA ALA A 38 9.40 17.94 6.33
C ALA A 38 10.65 17.04 6.34
N ASN A 39 10.51 15.77 6.74
CA ASN A 39 11.66 14.87 6.93
C ASN A 39 11.44 13.41 6.51
N GLY A 40 10.25 13.06 6.00
CA GLY A 40 9.94 11.71 5.50
C GLY A 40 9.71 10.65 6.58
N LEU A 41 9.84 10.99 7.87
CA LEU A 41 9.62 10.05 8.95
C LEU A 41 8.14 9.66 9.07
N ILE A 42 7.88 8.38 9.29
CA ILE A 42 6.52 7.82 9.36
C ILE A 42 6.09 7.65 10.82
N LEU A 43 4.85 8.02 11.15
CA LEU A 43 4.26 7.75 12.46
C LEU A 43 4.21 6.23 12.74
N ASP A 44 4.30 5.85 14.01
CA ASP A 44 4.18 4.44 14.40
C ASP A 44 2.73 3.91 14.31
N LYS A 45 1.74 4.81 14.38
CA LYS A 45 0.31 4.51 14.23
C LYS A 45 -0.50 5.75 13.85
N THR A 46 -1.77 5.54 13.49
CA THR A 46 -2.75 6.54 13.04
C THR A 46 -3.33 7.43 14.16
N GLU A 47 -2.61 7.61 15.26
CA GLU A 47 -3.03 8.48 16.36
C GLU A 47 -2.38 9.85 16.24
N ALA A 48 -3.15 10.90 16.58
CA ALA A 48 -2.64 12.26 16.53
C ALA A 48 -1.45 12.45 17.48
N ASN A 49 -0.45 13.21 17.04
CA ASN A 49 0.75 13.57 17.82
C ASN A 49 1.56 12.36 18.36
N TRP A 50 1.59 11.25 17.63
CA TRP A 50 2.41 10.09 17.99
C TRP A 50 3.88 10.25 17.52
N PRO A 51 4.88 9.61 18.15
CA PRO A 51 6.24 9.59 17.63
C PRO A 51 6.37 8.82 16.30
N ALA A 52 7.42 9.16 15.57
CA ALA A 52 7.84 8.41 14.40
C ALA A 52 8.46 7.06 14.76
N SER A 53 8.37 6.11 13.83
CA SER A 53 8.89 4.75 13.96
C SER A 53 9.92 4.46 12.89
N ILE A 54 11.12 4.03 13.29
CA ILE A 54 12.18 3.64 12.35
C ILE A 54 11.75 2.39 11.57
N ALA A 55 11.01 1.48 12.20
CA ALA A 55 10.49 0.28 11.53
C ALA A 55 9.46 0.65 10.45
N ALA A 56 8.49 1.51 10.77
CA ALA A 56 7.51 1.98 9.78
C ALA A 56 8.18 2.76 8.65
N THR A 57 9.17 3.61 8.98
CA THR A 57 9.94 4.39 7.99
C THR A 57 10.73 3.47 7.06
N GLY A 58 11.44 2.48 7.59
CA GLY A 58 12.17 1.50 6.78
C GLY A 58 11.24 0.69 5.86
N LEU A 59 10.08 0.29 6.36
CA LEU A 59 9.07 -0.41 5.56
C LEU A 59 8.51 0.48 4.44
N ALA A 60 8.26 1.76 4.71
CA ALA A 60 7.83 2.73 3.70
C ALA A 60 8.85 2.85 2.58
N LEU A 61 10.13 3.05 2.92
CA LEU A 61 11.22 3.17 1.96
C LEU A 61 11.36 1.91 1.09
N ALA A 62 11.23 0.73 1.68
CA ALA A 62 11.22 -0.53 0.95
C ALA A 62 9.99 -0.68 0.04
N SER A 63 8.86 -0.09 0.43
CA SER A 63 7.58 -0.19 -0.30
C SER A 63 7.44 0.83 -1.42
N TYR A 64 8.15 1.97 -1.39
CA TYR A 64 8.01 3.00 -2.42
C TYR A 64 8.29 2.52 -3.85
N PRO A 65 9.34 1.71 -4.14
CA PRO A 65 9.51 1.13 -5.47
C PRO A 65 8.32 0.28 -5.91
N VAL A 66 7.72 -0.50 -5.00
CA VAL A 66 6.52 -1.30 -5.29
C VAL A 66 5.33 -0.38 -5.61
N GLY A 67 5.15 0.69 -4.83
CA GLY A 67 4.15 1.71 -5.08
C GLY A 67 4.34 2.44 -6.41
N VAL A 68 5.58 2.62 -6.87
CA VAL A 68 5.88 3.19 -8.20
C VAL A 68 5.47 2.23 -9.31
N GLU A 69 5.89 0.96 -9.25
CA GLU A 69 5.56 -0.05 -10.26
C GLU A 69 4.05 -0.32 -10.35
N ARG A 70 3.34 -0.20 -9.22
CA ARG A 70 1.88 -0.34 -9.16
C ARG A 70 1.11 0.95 -9.45
N GLY A 71 1.80 2.07 -9.70
CA GLY A 71 1.17 3.36 -10.01
C GLY A 71 0.52 4.07 -8.83
N PHE A 72 0.80 3.67 -7.59
CA PHE A 72 0.31 4.32 -6.37
C PHE A 72 1.03 5.64 -6.09
N MET A 73 2.29 5.76 -6.51
CA MET A 73 3.11 6.96 -6.35
C MET A 73 3.96 7.21 -7.60
N LYS A 74 4.20 8.49 -7.95
CA LYS A 74 5.17 8.83 -8.99
C LYS A 74 6.60 8.53 -8.54
N ARG A 75 7.43 7.99 -9.44
CA ARG A 75 8.87 7.74 -9.17
C ARG A 75 9.61 8.97 -8.63
N SER A 76 9.31 10.16 -9.16
CA SER A 76 9.93 11.41 -8.69
C SER A 76 9.53 11.76 -7.26
N ALA A 77 8.29 11.46 -6.86
CA ALA A 77 7.84 11.65 -5.49
C ALA A 77 8.52 10.65 -4.55
N ALA A 78 8.65 9.39 -4.96
CA ALA A 78 9.35 8.36 -4.18
C ALA A 78 10.82 8.73 -3.92
N ALA A 79 11.50 9.30 -4.90
CA ALA A 79 12.90 9.73 -4.77
C ALA A 79 13.08 10.96 -3.85
N GLN A 80 12.02 11.70 -3.54
CA GLN A 80 12.03 12.86 -2.65
C GLN A 80 11.63 12.51 -1.22
N ARG A 81 11.21 11.28 -0.96
CA ARG A 81 10.83 10.82 0.38
C ARG A 81 12.04 10.49 1.24
#